data_AF-A0A0C9U2W5-F1
#
_entry.id   AF-A0A0C9U2W5-F1
#
_cell.length_a   1.000
_cell.length_b   1.000
_cell.length_c   1.000
_cell.angle_alpha   90.00
_cell.angle_beta   90.00
_cell.angle_gamma   90.00
#
_symmetry.space_group_name_H-M   'P 1'
#
loop_
_entity.id
_entity.type
_entity.pdbx_description
1 polymer ?
#
loop_
_entity_poly.entity_id
_entity_poly.type
_entity_poly.pdbx_seq_one_letter_code
_entity_poly.pdbx_strand_id
1 'polypeptide(L)'
;PANLNLWRAICLLGTLLHSITTPFTDPNFSLTQQLEALSLTSHIAMFLMFKHGTAFISGQLYHDLQCMIKNTFFCVAKQRILDPTAKFYFCQLGDDRLEGQFGTVRRLIHDRNVDALQLTERLSAAGQVDELLWKYPTWDRGHRRLKLQGSEGVDHVNPASWIGDVSVLPVNLHSCWYKGRKGAEKA
;
A
#
# COMPACT_ATOMS: atom_id res chain seq x y z
N PRO A 1 -22.85 0.82 30.76
CA PRO A 1 -23.20 0.14 29.49
C PRO A 1 -22.84 0.96 28.22
N ALA A 2 -23.31 2.20 28.10
CA ALA A 2 -23.07 3.03 26.91
C ALA A 2 -21.58 3.34 26.65
N ASN A 3 -20.83 3.73 27.69
CA ASN A 3 -19.39 4.01 27.58
C ASN A 3 -18.58 2.77 27.16
N LEU A 4 -18.98 1.58 27.59
CA LEU A 4 -18.33 0.33 27.22
C LEU A 4 -18.54 0.00 25.73
N ASN A 5 -19.75 0.24 25.22
CA ASN A 5 -20.08 0.04 23.81
C ASN A 5 -19.34 1.05 22.92
N LEU A 6 -19.25 2.31 23.34
CA LEU A 6 -18.48 3.34 22.64
C LEU A 6 -16.99 2.96 22.58
N TRP A 7 -16.42 2.55 23.71
CA TRP A 7 -15.02 2.11 23.78
C TRP A 7 -14.74 0.94 22.83
N ARG A 8 -15.60 -0.09 22.83
CA ARG A 8 -15.48 -1.23 21.91
C ARG A 8 -15.57 -0.80 20.44
N ALA A 9 -16.46 0.12 20.10
CA ALA A 9 -16.58 0.64 18.74
C ALA A 9 -15.32 1.39 18.29
N ILE A 10 -14.73 2.21 19.18
CA ILE A 10 -13.46 2.91 18.90
C ILE A 10 -12.32 1.91 18.73
N CYS A 11 -12.23 0.88 19.58
CA CYS A 11 -11.24 -0.18 19.42
C CYS A 11 -11.38 -0.91 18.08
N LEU A 12 -12.60 -1.29 17.70
CA LEU A 12 -12.87 -1.97 16.43
C LEU A 12 -12.48 -1.09 15.22
N LEU A 13 -12.83 0.20 15.25
CA LEU A 13 -12.42 1.15 14.23
C LEU A 13 -10.89 1.29 14.20
N GLY A 14 -10.25 1.39 15.35
CA GLY A 14 -8.79 1.43 15.48
C GLY A 14 -8.13 0.17 14.88
N THR A 15 -8.68 -1.02 15.15
CA THR A 15 -8.19 -2.27 14.55
C THR A 15 -8.35 -2.28 13.04
N LEU A 16 -9.47 -1.79 12.52
CA LEU A 16 -9.68 -1.67 11.07
C LEU A 16 -8.65 -0.74 10.44
N LEU A 17 -8.51 0.48 10.96
CA LEU A 17 -7.59 1.49 10.43
C LEU A 17 -6.12 1.05 10.56
N HIS A 18 -5.76 0.39 11.65
CA HIS A 18 -4.41 -0.13 11.85
C HIS A 18 -4.11 -1.27 10.87
N SER A 19 -5.03 -2.22 10.72
CA SER A 19 -4.84 -3.39 9.84
C SER A 19 -4.78 -3.03 8.35
N ILE A 20 -5.42 -1.95 7.92
CA ILE A 20 -5.33 -1.48 6.53
C ILE A 20 -4.08 -0.65 6.24
N THR A 21 -3.59 0.13 7.21
CA THR A 21 -2.47 1.05 6.98
C THR A 21 -1.10 0.41 7.22
N THR A 22 -0.94 -0.37 8.29
CA THR A 22 0.35 -1.00 8.65
C THR A 22 0.99 -1.86 7.57
N PRO A 23 0.25 -2.59 6.71
CA PRO A 23 0.87 -3.36 5.63
C PRO A 23 1.68 -2.53 4.65
N PHE A 24 1.39 -1.23 4.55
CA PHE A 24 2.05 -0.31 3.62
C PHE A 24 3.07 0.60 4.31
N THR A 25 2.94 0.81 5.62
CA THR A 25 3.72 1.82 6.34
C THR A 25 4.75 1.25 7.33
N ASP A 26 4.59 0.02 7.82
CA ASP A 26 5.54 -0.59 8.76
C ASP A 26 6.59 -1.44 8.04
N PRO A 27 7.85 -0.99 7.93
CA PRO A 27 8.88 -1.71 7.20
C PRO A 27 9.31 -3.02 7.86
N ASN A 28 8.90 -3.27 9.11
CA ASN A 28 9.22 -4.49 9.84
C ASN A 28 8.28 -5.65 9.51
N PHE A 29 7.13 -5.36 8.87
CA PHE A 29 6.15 -6.39 8.57
C PHE A 29 6.66 -7.34 7.48
N SER A 30 6.57 -8.64 7.77
CA SER A 30 6.72 -9.69 6.77
C SER A 30 5.53 -9.72 5.82
N LEU A 31 5.71 -10.27 4.61
CA LEU A 31 4.63 -10.40 3.62
C LEU A 31 3.44 -11.21 4.17
N THR A 32 3.71 -12.22 5.01
CA THR A 32 2.66 -12.99 5.70
C THR A 32 1.83 -12.11 6.64
N GLN A 33 2.47 -11.28 7.47
CA GLN A 33 1.76 -10.36 8.37
C GLN A 33 0.97 -9.31 7.61
N GLN A 34 1.53 -8.79 6.50
CA GLN A 34 0.83 -7.84 5.62
C GLN A 34 -0.47 -8.45 5.08
N LEU A 35 -0.42 -9.69 4.57
CA LEU A 35 -1.59 -10.39 4.05
C LEU A 35 -2.62 -10.75 5.13
N GLU A 36 -2.16 -11.18 6.32
CA GLU A 36 -3.03 -11.46 7.46
C GLU A 36 -3.77 -10.18 7.92
N ALA A 37 -3.08 -9.04 7.96
CA ALA A 37 -3.66 -7.74 8.30
C ALA A 37 -4.68 -7.26 7.24
N LEU A 38 -4.37 -7.36 5.95
CA LEU A 38 -5.35 -7.03 4.90
C LEU A 38 -6.56 -7.95 4.92
N SER A 39 -6.38 -9.24 5.21
CA SER A 39 -7.51 -10.17 5.37
C SER A 39 -8.36 -9.80 6.59
N LEU A 40 -7.74 -9.43 7.72
CA LEU A 40 -8.43 -8.90 8.89
C LEU A 40 -9.30 -7.68 8.53
N THR A 41 -8.74 -6.72 7.78
CA THR A 41 -9.49 -5.57 7.27
C THR A 41 -10.70 -6.01 6.43
N SER A 42 -10.49 -6.92 5.46
CA SER A 42 -11.56 -7.38 4.57
C SER A 42 -12.75 -7.95 5.34
N HIS A 43 -12.48 -8.77 6.37
CA HIS A 43 -13.52 -9.41 7.17
C HIS A 43 -14.23 -8.44 8.13
N ILE A 44 -13.50 -7.51 8.77
CA ILE A 44 -14.13 -6.47 9.59
C ILE A 44 -15.01 -5.56 8.73
N ALA A 45 -14.49 -5.10 7.59
CA ALA A 45 -15.23 -4.22 6.66
C ALA A 45 -16.49 -4.92 6.13
N MET A 46 -16.41 -6.21 5.80
CA MET A 46 -17.57 -7.00 5.37
C MET A 46 -18.64 -7.07 6.46
N PHE A 47 -18.27 -7.36 7.71
CA PHE A 47 -19.23 -7.41 8.82
C PHE A 47 -19.88 -6.05 9.09
N LEU A 48 -19.09 -4.97 9.11
CA LEU A 48 -19.59 -3.62 9.34
C LEU A 48 -20.52 -3.15 8.20
N MET A 49 -20.19 -3.46 6.95
CA MET A 49 -21.07 -3.20 5.81
C MET A 49 -22.35 -4.02 5.85
N PHE A 50 -22.29 -5.29 6.27
CA PHE A 50 -23.49 -6.11 6.43
C PHE A 50 -24.42 -5.55 7.52
N LYS A 51 -23.84 -5.09 8.64
CA LYS A 51 -24.61 -4.62 9.81
C LYS A 51 -25.13 -3.18 9.66
N HIS A 52 -24.34 -2.30 9.08
CA HIS A 52 -24.61 -0.85 9.04
C HIS A 52 -24.81 -0.30 7.62
N GLY A 53 -24.57 -1.11 6.58
CA GLY A 53 -24.69 -0.68 5.20
C GLY A 53 -23.80 0.52 4.90
N THR A 54 -24.31 1.43 4.07
CA THR A 54 -23.60 2.64 3.65
C THR A 54 -23.49 3.72 4.74
N ALA A 55 -24.10 3.52 5.91
CA ALA A 55 -23.90 4.41 7.06
C ALA A 55 -22.51 4.25 7.69
N PHE A 56 -21.82 3.14 7.41
CA PHE A 56 -20.44 2.92 7.85
C PHE A 56 -19.43 3.55 6.88
N ILE A 57 -19.38 3.07 5.63
CA ILE A 57 -18.58 3.65 4.55
C ILE A 57 -19.39 3.62 3.24
N SER A 58 -19.01 4.44 2.26
CA SER A 58 -19.67 4.40 0.95
C SER A 58 -19.48 3.03 0.28
N GLY A 59 -20.46 2.62 -0.53
CA GLY A 59 -20.35 1.39 -1.31
C GLY A 59 -19.13 1.39 -2.24
N GLN A 60 -18.78 2.58 -2.77
CA GLN A 60 -17.57 2.80 -3.56
C GLN A 60 -16.31 2.49 -2.75
N LEU A 61 -16.17 3.07 -1.55
CA LEU A 61 -14.99 2.83 -0.72
C LEU A 61 -14.88 1.36 -0.30
N TYR A 62 -16.00 0.70 0.02
CA TYR A 62 -16.00 -0.74 0.31
C TYR A 62 -15.52 -1.56 -0.89
N HIS A 63 -16.06 -1.27 -2.08
CA HIS A 63 -15.66 -1.94 -3.32
C HIS A 63 -14.17 -1.77 -3.57
N ASP A 64 -13.66 -0.53 -3.51
CA ASP A 64 -12.27 -0.22 -3.79
C ASP A 64 -11.33 -0.88 -2.77
N LEU A 65 -11.71 -0.90 -1.49
CA LEU A 65 -10.98 -1.59 -0.42
C LEU A 65 -10.87 -3.10 -0.70
N GLN A 66 -11.98 -3.76 -1.03
CA GLN A 66 -12.01 -5.20 -1.31
C GLN A 66 -11.27 -5.54 -2.60
N CYS A 67 -11.39 -4.70 -3.63
CA CYS A 67 -10.67 -4.84 -4.89
C CYS A 67 -9.16 -4.70 -4.70
N MET A 68 -8.71 -3.73 -3.92
CA MET A 68 -7.30 -3.56 -3.57
C MET A 68 -6.77 -4.81 -2.85
N ILE A 69 -7.46 -5.28 -1.80
CA ILE A 69 -7.05 -6.46 -1.03
C ILE A 69 -7.01 -7.71 -1.94
N LYS A 70 -8.06 -7.92 -2.74
CA LYS A 70 -8.11 -9.03 -3.70
C LYS A 70 -6.93 -8.95 -4.67
N ASN A 71 -6.70 -7.80 -5.30
CA ASN A 71 -5.60 -7.61 -6.24
C ASN A 71 -4.26 -7.96 -5.62
N THR A 72 -4.00 -7.53 -4.38
CA THR A 72 -2.80 -7.86 -3.63
C THR A 72 -2.58 -9.37 -3.51
N PHE A 73 -3.61 -10.14 -3.11
CA PHE A 73 -3.51 -11.61 -3.03
C PHE A 73 -3.23 -12.25 -4.40
N PHE A 74 -3.88 -11.75 -5.46
CA PHE A 74 -3.65 -12.22 -6.83
C PHE A 74 -2.23 -11.90 -7.32
N CYS A 75 -1.71 -10.72 -7.04
CA CYS A 75 -0.36 -10.33 -7.42
C CYS A 75 0.70 -11.15 -6.69
N VAL A 76 0.52 -11.46 -5.40
CA VAL A 76 1.42 -12.37 -4.67
C VAL A 76 1.37 -13.79 -5.27
N ALA A 77 0.18 -14.30 -5.59
CA ALA A 77 0.04 -15.60 -6.25
C ALA A 77 0.74 -15.62 -7.63
N LYS A 78 0.55 -14.56 -8.42
CA LYS A 78 1.20 -14.38 -9.72
C LYS A 78 2.72 -14.32 -9.58
N GLN A 79 3.23 -13.54 -8.63
CA GLN A 79 4.67 -13.43 -8.37
C GLN A 79 5.26 -14.79 -8.01
N ARG A 80 4.56 -15.60 -7.23
CA ARG A 80 5.02 -16.96 -6.87
C ARG A 80 5.25 -17.85 -8.08
N ILE A 81 4.41 -17.72 -9.10
CA ILE A 81 4.50 -18.49 -10.35
C ILE A 81 5.63 -17.95 -11.23
N LEU A 82 5.80 -16.62 -11.28
CA LEU A 82 6.81 -15.97 -12.12
C LEU A 82 8.23 -16.12 -11.57
N ASP A 83 8.43 -15.77 -10.30
CA ASP A 83 9.69 -15.94 -9.58
C ASP A 83 9.40 -16.06 -8.07
N PRO A 84 9.43 -17.28 -7.50
CA PRO A 84 9.15 -17.49 -6.09
C PRO A 84 10.27 -16.98 -5.17
N THR A 85 11.47 -16.74 -5.69
CA THR A 85 12.62 -16.26 -4.91
C THR A 85 12.66 -14.74 -4.79
N ALA A 86 11.93 -14.04 -5.67
CA ALA A 86 11.80 -12.59 -5.61
C ALA A 86 11.05 -12.10 -4.37
N LYS A 87 11.44 -10.91 -3.93
CA LYS A 87 10.73 -10.13 -2.91
C LYS A 87 9.55 -9.41 -3.53
N PHE A 88 8.48 -9.25 -2.77
CA PHE A 88 7.25 -8.59 -3.22
C PHE A 88 6.84 -7.48 -2.25
N TYR A 89 6.83 -6.23 -2.74
CA TYR A 89 6.62 -5.05 -1.92
C TYR A 89 5.24 -4.43 -2.19
N PHE A 90 4.40 -4.33 -1.16
CA PHE A 90 3.05 -3.77 -1.32
C PHE A 90 3.06 -2.28 -1.69
N CYS A 91 4.06 -1.51 -1.24
CA CYS A 91 4.21 -0.12 -1.64
C CYS A 91 4.43 0.08 -3.16
N GLN A 92 4.74 -0.99 -3.91
CA GLN A 92 4.87 -0.94 -5.37
C GLN A 92 3.58 -1.31 -6.13
N LEU A 93 2.50 -1.69 -5.42
CA LEU A 93 1.21 -1.97 -6.03
C LEU A 93 0.41 -0.71 -6.37
N GLY A 94 0.77 0.42 -5.76
CA GLY A 94 0.16 1.71 -6.02
C GLY A 94 0.76 2.43 -7.23
N ASP A 95 0.40 3.70 -7.36
CA ASP A 95 0.79 4.60 -8.43
C ASP A 95 1.84 5.64 -8.00
N ASP A 96 2.41 5.56 -6.80
CA ASP A 96 3.49 6.44 -6.30
C ASP A 96 4.61 6.69 -7.33
N ARG A 97 5.02 5.64 -8.07
CA ARG A 97 6.06 5.77 -9.11
C ARG A 97 5.60 6.61 -10.30
N LEU A 98 4.33 6.47 -10.66
CA LEU A 98 3.69 7.27 -11.71
C LEU A 98 3.46 8.71 -11.23
N GLU A 99 3.08 8.91 -9.97
CA GLU A 99 3.02 10.25 -9.36
C GLU A 99 4.39 10.93 -9.35
N GLY A 100 5.46 10.18 -9.05
CA GLY A 100 6.84 10.63 -9.14
C GLY A 100 7.19 11.13 -10.54
N GLN A 101 6.84 10.36 -11.58
CA GLN A 101 6.98 10.75 -12.98
C GLN A 101 6.23 12.06 -13.30
N PHE A 102 4.96 12.17 -12.89
CA PHE A 102 4.20 13.40 -13.09
C PHE A 102 4.79 14.58 -12.30
N GLY A 103 5.36 14.33 -11.12
CA GLY A 103 6.11 15.31 -10.35
C GLY A 103 7.35 15.81 -11.09
N THR A 104 8.08 14.93 -11.78
CA THR A 104 9.20 15.30 -12.65
C THR A 104 8.74 16.12 -13.85
N VAL A 105 7.70 15.68 -14.57
CA VAL A 105 7.12 16.42 -15.71
C VAL A 105 6.77 17.87 -15.33
N ARG A 106 6.17 18.08 -14.16
CA ARG A 106 5.79 19.42 -13.65
C ARG A 106 6.98 20.27 -13.19
N ARG A 107 8.16 19.68 -13.01
CA ARG A 107 9.38 20.35 -12.52
C ARG A 107 10.45 20.53 -13.60
N LEU A 108 10.35 19.85 -14.75
CA LEU A 108 11.30 20.00 -15.86
C LEU A 108 11.41 21.44 -16.36
N ILE A 109 10.31 22.19 -16.34
CA ILE A 109 10.22 23.59 -16.78
C ILE A 109 9.36 24.36 -15.76
N HIS A 110 9.45 25.69 -15.77
CA HIS A 110 8.64 26.57 -14.91
C HIS A 110 7.12 26.49 -15.14
N ASP A 111 6.67 25.90 -16.24
CA ASP A 111 5.25 25.73 -16.54
C ASP A 111 4.72 24.39 -16.02
N ARG A 112 3.81 24.44 -15.05
CA ARG A 112 3.29 23.26 -14.35
C ARG A 112 2.13 22.59 -15.09
N ASN A 113 1.44 23.32 -15.95
CA ASN A 113 0.29 22.80 -16.69
C ASN A 113 0.76 22.50 -18.10
N VAL A 114 0.50 21.28 -18.55
CA VAL A 114 0.96 20.81 -19.85
C VAL A 114 -0.24 20.50 -20.73
N ASP A 115 -0.15 20.86 -22.00
CA ASP A 115 -1.03 20.28 -23.01
C ASP A 115 -0.60 18.83 -23.33
N ALA A 116 -1.38 18.12 -24.15
CA ALA A 116 -1.12 16.72 -24.45
C ALA A 116 0.20 16.48 -25.22
N LEU A 117 0.59 17.41 -26.10
CA LEU A 117 1.84 17.32 -26.85
C LEU A 117 3.03 17.53 -25.91
N GLN A 118 2.98 18.59 -25.11
CA GLN A 118 3.97 18.91 -24.09
C GLN A 118 4.09 17.80 -23.05
N LEU A 119 2.97 17.18 -22.65
CA LEU A 119 3.00 16.03 -21.75
C LEU A 119 3.79 14.87 -22.35
N THR A 120 3.58 14.57 -23.64
CA THR A 120 4.27 13.49 -24.35
C THR A 120 5.78 13.76 -24.42
N GLU A 121 6.16 14.97 -24.81
CA GLU A 121 7.57 15.39 -24.91
C GLU A 121 8.26 15.35 -23.53
N ARG A 122 7.60 15.88 -22.50
CA ARG A 122 8.15 15.94 -21.15
C ARG A 122 8.18 14.58 -20.46
N LEU A 123 7.24 13.68 -20.72
CA LEU A 123 7.29 12.29 -20.25
C LEU A 123 8.49 11.56 -20.87
N SER A 124 8.76 11.78 -22.16
CA SER A 124 9.93 11.22 -22.83
C SER A 124 11.23 11.71 -22.17
N ALA A 125 11.33 13.02 -21.93
CA ALA A 125 12.48 13.62 -21.24
C ALA A 125 12.62 13.12 -19.79
N ALA A 126 11.51 13.03 -19.04
CA ALA A 126 11.52 12.51 -17.68
C ALA A 126 11.98 11.03 -17.63
N GLY A 127 11.53 10.21 -18.58
CA GLY A 127 11.99 8.83 -18.71
C GLY A 127 13.49 8.71 -18.97
N GLN A 128 14.06 9.56 -19.83
CA GLN A 128 15.50 9.61 -20.09
C GLN A 128 16.30 10.02 -18.84
N VAL A 129 15.78 10.99 -18.07
CA VAL A 129 16.38 11.39 -16.79
C VAL A 129 16.38 10.22 -15.81
N ASP A 130 15.26 9.51 -15.68
CA ASP A 130 15.15 8.37 -14.77
C ASP A 130 16.07 7.21 -15.19
N GLU A 131 16.19 6.92 -16.48
CA GLU A 131 17.14 5.93 -17.00
C GLU A 131 18.59 6.30 -16.65
N LEU A 132 18.95 7.58 -16.81
CA LEU A 132 20.27 8.08 -16.47
C LEU A 132 20.56 7.98 -14.98
N LEU A 133 19.61 8.38 -14.13
CA LEU A 133 19.73 8.29 -12.67
C LEU A 133 19.78 6.83 -12.18
N TRP A 134 19.05 5.93 -12.85
CA TRP A 134 19.12 4.50 -12.57
C TRP A 134 20.50 3.92 -12.92
N LYS A 135 21.08 4.33 -14.05
CA LYS A 135 22.42 3.91 -14.49
C LYS A 135 23.54 4.49 -13.63
N TYR A 136 23.33 5.68 -13.06
CA TYR A 136 24.28 6.36 -12.17
C TYR A 136 23.63 6.70 -10.82
N PRO A 137 23.40 5.71 -9.93
CA PRO A 137 22.68 5.93 -8.67
C PRO A 137 23.29 6.98 -7.74
N THR A 138 24.58 7.30 -7.91
CA THR A 138 25.26 8.35 -7.12
C THR A 138 24.88 9.77 -7.54
N TRP A 139 24.30 9.95 -8.73
CA TRP A 139 23.86 11.26 -9.23
C TRP A 139 22.50 11.64 -8.67
N ASP A 140 21.68 10.64 -8.33
CA ASP A 140 20.43 10.87 -7.62
C ASP A 140 20.73 11.09 -6.14
N ARG A 141 20.74 12.37 -5.73
CA ARG A 141 20.85 12.73 -4.32
C ARG A 141 19.58 12.40 -3.54
N GLY A 142 18.51 12.01 -4.23
CA GLY A 142 17.18 11.79 -3.71
C GLY A 142 16.59 13.07 -3.11
N HIS A 143 15.32 12.99 -2.74
CA HIS A 143 14.76 13.94 -1.79
C HIS A 143 15.24 13.55 -0.39
N ARG A 144 16.16 14.33 0.20
CA ARG A 144 16.64 14.12 1.57
C ARG A 144 15.49 14.35 2.56
N ARG A 145 14.77 13.29 2.92
CA ARG A 145 13.79 13.31 4.03
C ARG A 145 14.53 13.11 5.35
N LEU A 146 14.37 14.08 6.26
CA LEU A 146 15.24 14.26 7.43
C LEU A 146 14.98 13.31 8.61
N LYS A 147 13.95 12.44 8.57
CA LYS A 147 13.72 11.29 9.48
C LYS A 147 12.48 10.51 9.01
N LEU A 148 12.49 9.18 9.16
CA LEU A 148 11.38 8.27 8.83
C LEU A 148 10.58 7.81 10.07
N GLN A 149 11.00 8.22 11.28
CA GLN A 149 10.32 7.83 12.52
C GLN A 149 9.39 8.96 13.00
N GLY A 150 8.09 8.69 12.97
CA GLY A 150 7.07 9.47 13.68
C GLY A 150 6.71 10.84 13.09
N SER A 151 7.14 11.16 11.86
CA SER A 151 6.79 12.40 11.16
C SER A 151 5.76 12.15 10.07
N GLU A 152 4.90 13.13 9.78
CA GLU A 152 4.00 13.14 8.61
C GLU A 152 4.75 12.69 7.33
N GLY A 153 4.17 11.75 6.57
CA GLY A 153 4.77 11.21 5.33
C GLY A 153 5.42 9.82 5.42
N VAL A 154 5.04 8.99 6.40
CA VAL A 154 5.42 7.55 6.52
C VAL A 154 4.79 6.69 5.41
N ASP A 155 3.87 7.25 4.62
CA ASP A 155 3.21 6.61 3.47
C ASP A 155 4.14 6.35 2.27
N HIS A 156 5.28 7.06 2.16
CA HIS A 156 6.24 6.87 1.07
C HIS A 156 7.39 5.91 1.42
N VAL A 157 7.05 4.67 1.79
CA VAL A 157 8.04 3.62 2.08
C VAL A 157 8.57 3.04 0.76
N ASN A 158 9.88 2.87 0.65
CA ASN A 158 10.49 2.27 -0.54
C ASN A 158 11.01 0.85 -0.25
N PRO A 159 11.24 0.02 -1.29
CA PRO A 159 11.79 -1.32 -1.10
C PRO A 159 13.10 -1.39 -0.33
N ALA A 160 13.93 -0.33 -0.40
CA ALA A 160 15.22 -0.28 0.26
C ALA A 160 15.12 -0.05 1.78
N SER A 161 14.05 0.59 2.24
CA SER A 161 13.77 0.81 3.67
C SER A 161 13.06 -0.38 4.33
N TRP A 162 12.64 -1.40 3.55
CA TRP A 162 11.93 -2.57 4.09
C TRP A 162 12.88 -3.57 4.73
N ILE A 163 12.58 -3.96 5.96
CA ILE A 163 13.43 -4.82 6.80
C ILE A 163 12.81 -6.22 6.95
N GLY A 164 11.48 -6.29 7.04
CA GLY A 164 10.75 -7.55 7.16
C GLY A 164 10.93 -8.48 5.96
N ASP A 165 10.76 -9.79 6.19
CA ASP A 165 10.85 -10.78 5.11
C ASP A 165 9.63 -10.69 4.20
N VAL A 166 9.86 -10.18 2.99
CA VAL A 166 8.85 -10.02 1.94
C VAL A 166 9.02 -11.04 0.80
N SER A 167 9.70 -12.15 1.07
CA SER A 167 9.83 -13.26 0.12
C SER A 167 8.47 -13.94 -0.11
N VAL A 168 8.17 -14.29 -1.36
CA VAL A 168 6.87 -14.92 -1.70
C VAL A 168 6.85 -16.43 -1.40
N LEU A 169 7.99 -17.11 -1.52
CA LEU A 169 8.12 -18.55 -1.29
C LEU A 169 7.51 -19.06 0.03
N PRO A 170 7.76 -18.46 1.21
CA PRO A 170 7.23 -18.98 2.48
C PRO A 170 5.73 -18.71 2.69
N VAL A 171 5.11 -17.87 1.87
CA VAL A 171 3.73 -17.41 2.11
C VAL A 171 2.71 -18.48 1.78
N ASN A 172 1.75 -18.72 2.68
CA ASN A 172 0.57 -19.52 2.41
C ASN A 172 -0.68 -18.64 2.40
N LEU A 173 -1.18 -18.30 1.20
CA LEU A 173 -2.29 -17.37 1.00
C LEU A 173 -3.57 -17.80 1.71
N HIS A 174 -3.91 -19.09 1.67
CA HIS A 174 -5.10 -19.62 2.34
C HIS A 174 -5.00 -19.47 3.86
N SER A 175 -3.83 -19.75 4.42
CA SER A 175 -3.58 -19.61 5.86
C SER A 175 -3.63 -18.15 6.30
N CYS A 176 -3.08 -17.23 5.50
CA CYS A 176 -3.14 -15.79 5.77
C CYS A 176 -4.59 -15.30 5.80
N TRP A 177 -5.39 -15.71 4.81
CA TRP A 177 -6.81 -15.36 4.73
C TRP A 177 -7.60 -15.91 5.94
N TYR A 178 -7.36 -17.16 6.29
CA TYR A 178 -8.04 -17.78 7.43
C TYR A 178 -7.67 -17.14 8.78
N LYS A 179 -6.39 -16.77 8.97
CA LYS A 179 -5.95 -16.10 10.19
C LYS A 179 -6.51 -14.68 10.30
N GLY A 180 -6.58 -13.93 9.20
CA GLY A 180 -7.23 -12.61 9.18
C GLY A 180 -8.71 -12.71 9.58
N ARG A 181 -9.43 -13.71 9.05
CA ARG A 181 -10.80 -14.02 9.49
C ARG A 181 -10.90 -14.30 10.99
N LYS A 182 -10.04 -15.17 11.52
CA LYS A 182 -10.01 -15.48 12.96
C LYS A 182 -9.69 -14.26 13.82
N GLY A 183 -8.87 -13.34 13.31
CA GLY A 183 -8.62 -12.06 13.96
C GLY A 183 -9.88 -11.20 14.02
N ALA A 184 -10.65 -11.14 12.93
CA ALA A 184 -11.89 -10.37 12.86
C ALA A 184 -12.97 -10.91 13.81
N GLU A 185 -13.06 -12.23 13.97
CA GLU A 185 -13.99 -12.88 14.90
C GLU A 185 -13.68 -12.59 16.38
N LYS A 186 -12.45 -12.14 16.69
CA LYS A 186 -12.00 -11.82 18.06
C LYS A 186 -12.05 -10.32 18.39
N ALA A 187 -12.16 -9.45 17.38
CA ALA A 187 -12.19 -8.00 17.52
C ALA A 187 -13.57 -7.52 18.00
#